data_AF-A0A1I8AE65-F1
#
_entry.id   AF-A0A1I8AE65-F1
#
_cell.length_a   1.000
_cell.length_b   1.000
_cell.length_c   1.000
_cell.angle_alpha   90.00
_cell.angle_beta   90.00
_cell.angle_gamma   90.00
#
_symmetry.space_group_name_H-M   'P 1'
#
loop_
_entity.id
_entity.type
_entity.pdbx_description
1 polymer ?
#
loop_
_entity_poly.entity_id
_entity_poly.type
_entity_poly.pdbx_seq_one_letter_code
_entity_poly.pdbx_strand_id
1 'polypeptide(L)'
;MLKLRLSDGEGTIEAIEYQPIPWLKPTIFPGSKILFTKSVDCRRGILMLTPDNCQKLGGQVAKLFSTNLLTTMLAKKLNKKLKVS
;
A
#
# COMPACT_ATOMS: atom_id res chain seq x y z
N MET A 1 0.48 0.17 -11.87
CA MET A 1 1.07 -0.95 -11.12
C MET A 1 1.76 -0.42 -9.88
N LEU A 2 1.09 -0.52 -8.73
CA LEU A 2 1.64 -0.22 -7.42
C LEU A 2 2.02 -1.50 -6.67
N LYS A 3 3.06 -1.41 -5.83
CA LYS A 3 3.44 -2.44 -4.86
C LYS A 3 3.13 -1.93 -3.46
N LEU A 4 2.48 -2.77 -2.67
CA LEU A 4 2.00 -2.46 -1.33
C LEU A 4 2.61 -3.43 -0.33
N ARG A 5 2.91 -2.92 0.87
CA ARG A 5 3.13 -3.75 2.05
C ARG A 5 1.90 -3.67 2.92
N LEU A 6 1.26 -4.81 3.14
CA LEU A 6 0.03 -4.96 3.91
C LEU A 6 0.35 -5.58 5.28
N SER A 7 -0.53 -5.38 6.25
CA SER A 7 -0.44 -5.95 7.60
C SER A 7 -1.83 -6.22 8.15
N ASP A 8 -1.97 -7.31 8.87
CA ASP A 8 -3.14 -7.66 9.70
C ASP A 8 -3.02 -7.14 11.15
N GLY A 9 -1.88 -6.51 11.49
CA GLY A 9 -1.56 -6.05 12.84
C GLY A 9 -0.42 -6.84 13.50
N GLU A 10 -0.10 -8.02 13.00
CA GLU A 10 0.95 -8.89 13.55
C GLU A 10 2.00 -9.23 12.49
N GLY A 11 1.56 -9.69 11.32
CA GLY A 11 2.41 -10.02 10.18
C GLY A 11 2.40 -8.94 9.10
N THR A 12 3.29 -9.12 8.12
CA THR A 12 3.24 -8.33 6.88
C THR A 12 3.40 -9.18 5.64
N ILE A 13 2.71 -8.79 4.57
CA ILE A 13 2.78 -9.44 3.26
C ILE A 13 2.88 -8.39 2.15
N GLU A 14 3.53 -8.74 1.05
CA GLU A 14 3.61 -7.88 -0.13
C GLU A 14 2.42 -8.16 -1.06
N ALA A 15 1.95 -7.10 -1.72
CA ALA A 15 0.89 -7.19 -2.72
C ALA A 15 1.23 -6.30 -3.92
N ILE A 16 0.73 -6.66 -5.10
CA ILE A 16 0.83 -5.86 -6.30
C ILE A 16 -0.55 -5.59 -6.89
N GLU A 17 -0.71 -4.42 -7.49
CA GLU A 17 -1.80 -4.11 -8.40
C GLU A 17 -1.62 -4.95 -9.67
N TYR A 18 -2.22 -6.15 -9.71
CA TYR A 18 -2.12 -7.10 -10.82
C TYR A 18 -3.01 -6.69 -12.00
N GLN A 19 -4.17 -6.10 -11.71
CA GLN A 19 -4.99 -5.39 -12.67
C GLN A 19 -5.20 -3.95 -12.18
N PRO A 20 -5.41 -2.95 -13.07
CA PRO A 20 -5.60 -1.56 -12.66
C PRO A 20 -6.76 -1.40 -11.67
N ILE A 21 -6.50 -0.82 -10.50
CA ILE A 21 -7.51 -0.61 -9.45
C ILE A 21 -7.75 0.90 -9.29
N PRO A 22 -8.90 1.46 -9.69
CA PRO A 22 -9.12 2.90 -9.76
C PRO A 22 -8.90 3.67 -8.45
N TRP A 23 -9.20 3.05 -7.31
CA TRP A 23 -9.03 3.66 -5.99
C TRP A 23 -7.60 3.56 -5.44
N LEU A 24 -6.78 2.65 -5.99
CA LEU A 24 -5.42 2.37 -5.53
C LEU A 24 -4.46 3.36 -6.20
N LYS A 25 -4.30 4.53 -5.57
CA LYS A 25 -3.46 5.63 -6.08
C LYS A 25 -2.26 5.86 -5.15
N PRO A 26 -1.14 6.44 -5.64
CA PRO A 26 0.02 6.78 -4.79
C PRO A 26 -0.29 7.76 -3.66
N THR A 27 -1.44 8.45 -3.74
CA THR A 27 -1.95 9.39 -2.75
C THR A 27 -2.66 8.72 -1.57
N ILE A 28 -2.75 7.38 -1.53
CA ILE A 28 -3.27 6.66 -0.36
C ILE A 28 -2.38 6.93 0.86
N PHE A 29 -3.04 7.23 1.98
CA PHE A 29 -2.34 7.48 3.24
C PHE A 29 -1.86 6.19 3.88
N PRO A 30 -0.68 6.21 4.52
CA PRO A 30 -0.23 5.09 5.33
C PRO A 30 -1.24 4.70 6.42
N GLY A 31 -1.47 3.40 6.56
CA GLY A 31 -2.43 2.86 7.51
C GLY A 31 -3.88 2.84 7.01
N SER A 32 -4.14 3.24 5.76
CA SER A 32 -5.43 3.00 5.10
C SER A 32 -5.77 1.51 5.12
N LYS A 33 -7.04 1.22 5.40
CA LYS A 33 -7.58 -0.13 5.49
C LYS A 33 -8.16 -0.55 4.14
N ILE A 34 -7.91 -1.79 3.81
CA ILE A 34 -8.47 -2.48 2.65
C ILE A 34 -9.20 -3.72 3.14
N LEU A 35 -10.24 -4.12 2.43
CA LEU A 35 -10.98 -5.34 2.69
C LEU A 35 -10.86 -6.24 1.48
N PHE A 36 -10.42 -7.47 1.69
CA PHE A 36 -10.49 -8.52 0.66
C PHE A 36 -11.92 -9.03 0.58
N THR A 37 -12.52 -8.89 -0.60
CA THR A 37 -13.93 -9.23 -0.86
C THR A 37 -14.11 -10.65 -1.39
N LYS A 38 -13.04 -11.20 -1.97
CA LYS A 38 -12.98 -12.53 -2.59
C LYS A 38 -11.61 -13.14 -2.35
N SER A 39 -11.43 -14.40 -2.75
CA SER A 39 -10.13 -15.06 -2.76
C SER A 39 -9.12 -14.25 -3.57
N VAL A 40 -7.90 -14.13 -3.03
CA VAL A 40 -6.79 -13.41 -3.65
C VAL A 40 -5.71 -14.41 -4.00
N ASP A 41 -5.32 -14.46 -5.27
CA ASP A 41 -4.23 -15.33 -5.69
C ASP A 41 -2.91 -14.86 -5.06
N CYS A 42 -2.13 -15.81 -4.56
CA CYS A 42 -0.80 -15.58 -4.01
C CYS A 42 0.24 -16.34 -4.83
N ARG A 43 1.25 -15.65 -5.35
CA ARG A 43 2.38 -16.27 -6.05
C ARG A 43 3.68 -15.78 -5.46
N ARG A 44 4.53 -16.73 -5.03
CA ARG A 44 5.84 -16.44 -4.41
C ARG A 44 5.73 -15.46 -3.22
N GLY A 45 4.68 -15.60 -2.42
CA GLY A 45 4.43 -14.74 -1.25
C GLY A 45 3.92 -13.33 -1.57
N ILE A 46 3.47 -13.08 -2.81
CA ILE A 46 2.93 -11.79 -3.24
C ILE A 46 1.46 -11.96 -3.62
N LEU A 47 0.59 -11.14 -3.01
CA LEU A 47 -0.83 -11.09 -3.33
C LEU A 47 -1.08 -10.33 -4.64
N MET A 48 -1.89 -10.90 -5.53
CA MET A 48 -2.27 -10.32 -6.81
C MET A 48 -3.63 -9.63 -6.70
N LEU A 49 -3.61 -8.32 -6.44
CA LEU A 49 -4.84 -7.55 -6.25
C LEU A 49 -5.47 -7.20 -7.60
N THR A 50 -6.79 -7.36 -7.67
CA THR A 50 -7.63 -6.96 -8.80
C THR A 50 -8.79 -6.11 -8.28
N PRO A 51 -9.50 -5.38 -9.16
CA PRO A 51 -10.70 -4.63 -8.75
C PRO A 51 -11.80 -5.50 -8.13
N ASP A 52 -11.80 -6.80 -8.41
CA ASP A 52 -12.85 -7.73 -7.98
C ASP A 52 -12.61 -8.32 -6.59
N ASN A 53 -11.34 -8.39 -6.15
CA ASN A 53 -10.95 -9.07 -4.92
C ASN A 53 -10.63 -8.14 -3.75
N CYS A 54 -10.66 -6.81 -3.94
CA CYS A 54 -10.40 -5.87 -2.87
C CYS A 54 -11.16 -4.55 -2.98
N GLN A 55 -11.49 -3.97 -1.83
CA GLN A 55 -12.12 -2.66 -1.71
C GLN A 55 -11.42 -1.77 -0.69
N LYS A 56 -11.48 -0.46 -0.91
CA LYS A 56 -10.95 0.55 0.02
C LYS A 56 -11.96 0.79 1.15
N LEU A 57 -11.53 0.59 2.39
CA LEU A 57 -12.24 1.09 3.58
C LEU A 57 -11.77 2.50 3.96
N GLY A 58 -10.51 2.84 3.65
CA GLY A 58 -9.95 4.17 3.89
C GLY A 58 -9.35 4.32 5.28
N GLY A 59 -9.44 5.53 5.85
CA GLY A 59 -8.75 5.88 7.09
C GLY A 59 -7.24 6.06 6.93
N GLN A 60 -6.58 6.39 8.03
CA GLN A 60 -5.14 6.68 8.09
C GLN A 60 -4.60 6.45 9.50
N VAL A 61 -3.29 6.24 9.62
CA VAL A 61 -2.60 6.13 10.92
C VAL A 61 -1.43 7.11 10.93
N ALA A 62 -1.60 8.26 11.58
CA ALA A 62 -0.63 9.36 11.57
C ALA A 62 0.78 8.94 12.02
N LYS A 63 0.88 8.01 12.96
CA LYS A 63 2.16 7.44 13.44
C LYS A 63 3.00 6.80 12.31
N LEU A 64 2.36 6.36 11.22
CA LEU A 64 3.04 5.75 10.07
C LEU A 64 3.54 6.79 9.04
N PHE A 65 3.19 8.06 9.17
CA PHE A 65 3.47 9.07 8.13
C PHE A 65 4.97 9.41 8.04
N SER A 66 5.66 9.41 9.17
CA SER A 66 7.08 9.74 9.27
C SER A 66 7.98 8.81 8.46
N THR A 67 7.54 7.58 8.16
CA THR A 67 8.34 6.59 7.42
C THR A 67 7.69 6.16 6.11
N ASN A 68 6.35 6.11 6.04
CA ASN A 68 5.65 5.39 4.98
C ASN A 68 4.90 6.31 4.00
N LEU A 69 4.96 7.64 4.17
CA LEU A 69 4.51 8.55 3.12
C LEU A 69 5.31 8.33 1.84
N LEU A 70 4.65 8.44 0.69
CA LEU A 70 5.29 8.24 -0.61
C LEU A 70 6.53 9.12 -0.79
N THR A 71 6.43 10.41 -0.43
CA THR A 71 7.53 11.37 -0.51
C THR A 71 8.72 10.91 0.32
N THR A 72 8.48 10.47 1.55
CA THR A 72 9.50 9.92 2.46
C THR A 72 10.15 8.66 1.90
N MET A 73 9.35 7.72 1.41
CA MET A 73 9.86 6.48 0.82
C MET A 73 10.70 6.75 -0.44
N LEU A 74 10.23 7.63 -1.32
CA LEU A 74 10.94 8.02 -2.54
C LEU A 74 12.26 8.73 -2.21
N ALA A 75 12.24 9.70 -1.28
CA ALA A 75 13.45 10.39 -0.85
C ALA A 75 14.49 9.41 -0.31
N LYS A 76 14.07 8.47 0.55
CA LYS A 76 14.93 7.40 1.06
C LYS A 76 15.50 6.52 -0.06
N LYS A 77 14.68 6.10 -1.02
CA LYS A 77 15.11 5.25 -2.15
C LYS A 77 16.03 5.97 -3.13
N LEU A 78 15.85 7.27 -3.31
CA LEU A 78 16.68 8.11 -4.17
C LEU A 78 17.90 8.69 -3.46
N ASN A 79 18.12 8.34 -2.19
CA ASN A 79 19.18 8.89 -1.34
C ASN A 79 19.18 10.44 -1.30
N LYS A 80 17.98 11.04 -1.23
CA LYS A 80 17.76 12.49 -1.15
C LYS A 80 17.19 12.88 0.21
N LYS A 81 17.54 14.07 0.71
CA LYS A 81 16.88 14.68 1.87
C LYS A 81 15.59 15.37 1.41
N LEU A 82 14.49 15.16 2.14
CA LEU A 82 13.27 15.94 1.95
C LEU A 82 13.54 17.38 2.38
N LYS A 83 13.24 18.35 1.51
CA LYS A 83 13.12 19.75 1.91
C LYS A 83 11.76 19.90 2.57
N VAL A 84 11.74 20.07 3.88
CA VAL A 84 10.52 20.49 4.59
C VAL A 84 10.47 22.00 4.44
N SER A 85 9.55 22.49 3.62
CA SER A 85 9.20 23.91 3.51
C SER A 85 8.30 24.32 4.66
#